data_AF-A0A5R8U9V1-F1
#
_entry.id   AF-A0A5R8U9V1-F1
#
_cell.length_a   1.000
_cell.length_b   1.000
_cell.length_c   1.000
_cell.angle_alpha   90.00
_cell.angle_beta   90.00
_cell.angle_gamma   90.00
#
_symmetry.space_group_name_H-M   'P 1'
#
loop_
_entity.id
_entity.type
_entity.pdbx_description
1 polymer ?
#
loop_
_entity_poly.entity_id
_entity_poly.type
_entity_poly.pdbx_seq_one_letter_code
_entity_poly.pdbx_strand_id
1 'polypeptide(L)'
;MLMSKAEYAKHKGVSRQTVYDWIEKGEVVMSGKKIDVEATEQRNSPPAQGKDTVSEMWPERTLEMTWGEFWKAVKARDGKIPAPVTDDDIRQRVLNAAGELGWEVHFLDDGAICLEDDEGQHYFEQYNLRGNAWLAIRMLRCELCYVASDCPDEQDTWSEAGLNALAEWEKSGHQ
;
A
#
# COMPACT_ATOMS: atom_id res chain seq x y z
N MET A 1 -4.60 31.81 -14.16
CA MET A 1 -5.24 33.12 -13.92
C MET A 1 -4.30 33.99 -13.10
N LEU A 2 -3.97 35.20 -13.56
CA LEU A 2 -3.03 36.09 -12.85
C LEU A 2 -3.77 37.20 -12.10
N MET A 3 -3.59 37.28 -10.78
CA MET A 3 -4.20 38.31 -9.93
C MET A 3 -3.15 39.18 -9.25
N SER A 4 -3.48 40.45 -8.98
CA SER A 4 -2.69 41.26 -8.04
C SER A 4 -2.89 40.75 -6.61
N LYS A 5 -1.95 41.08 -5.70
CA LYS A 5 -2.03 40.70 -4.28
C LYS A 5 -3.33 41.14 -3.61
N ALA A 6 -3.83 42.32 -4.00
CA ALA A 6 -5.09 42.87 -3.46
C ALA A 6 -6.33 42.16 -4.01
N GLU A 7 -6.31 41.73 -5.27
CA GLU A 7 -7.39 40.95 -5.88
C GLU A 7 -7.42 39.54 -5.31
N TYR A 8 -6.25 38.92 -5.14
CA TYR A 8 -6.13 37.59 -4.54
C TYR A 8 -6.60 37.57 -3.07
N ALA A 9 -6.27 38.60 -2.28
CA ALA A 9 -6.75 38.76 -0.92
C ALA A 9 -8.29 38.79 -0.87
N LYS A 10 -8.94 39.55 -1.77
CA LYS A 10 -10.40 39.58 -1.88
C LYS A 10 -10.97 38.24 -2.33
N HIS A 11 -10.31 37.58 -3.28
CA HIS A 11 -10.75 36.29 -3.82
C HIS A 11 -10.75 35.18 -2.76
N LYS A 12 -9.75 35.15 -1.87
CA LYS A 12 -9.67 34.20 -0.75
C LYS A 12 -10.39 34.68 0.53
N GLY A 13 -10.95 35.89 0.54
CA GLY A 13 -11.63 36.47 1.70
C GLY A 13 -10.70 36.82 2.87
N VAL A 14 -9.42 37.04 2.61
CA VAL A 14 -8.38 37.30 3.63
C VAL A 14 -7.81 38.71 3.56
N SER A 15 -7.05 39.10 4.58
CA SER A 15 -6.34 40.38 4.58
C SER A 15 -5.18 40.39 3.59
N ARG A 16 -4.78 41.59 3.12
CA ARG A 16 -3.58 41.73 2.26
C ARG A 16 -2.31 41.28 2.98
N GLN A 17 -2.23 41.47 4.30
CA GLN A 17 -1.07 41.07 5.10
C GLN A 17 -0.88 39.55 5.07
N THR A 18 -1.98 38.81 5.24
CA THR A 18 -1.99 37.35 5.13
C THR A 18 -1.44 36.86 3.79
N VAL A 19 -1.76 37.56 2.69
CA VAL A 19 -1.21 37.22 1.37
C VAL A 19 0.30 37.51 1.27
N TYR A 20 0.81 38.55 1.92
CA TYR A 20 2.26 38.79 1.97
C TYR A 20 2.97 37.71 2.78
N ASP A 21 2.40 37.31 3.91
CA ASP A 21 2.96 36.26 4.76
C ASP A 21 2.99 34.90 4.00
N TRP A 22 1.95 34.60 3.21
CA TRP A 22 1.93 33.41 2.35
C TRP A 22 2.97 33.45 1.23
N ILE A 23 3.28 34.64 0.70
CA ILE A 23 4.36 34.81 -0.29
C ILE A 23 5.72 34.56 0.38
N GLU A 24 5.94 35.06 1.60
CA GLU A 24 7.19 34.82 2.34
C GLU A 24 7.39 33.35 2.71
N LYS A 25 6.31 32.67 3.10
CA LYS A 25 6.31 31.22 3.36
C LYS A 25 6.39 30.37 2.09
N GLY A 26 6.30 31.00 0.92
CA GLY A 26 6.31 30.34 -0.37
C GLY A 26 5.05 29.52 -0.67
N GLU A 27 3.95 29.74 0.05
CA GLU A 27 2.64 29.08 -0.15
C GLU A 27 1.89 29.60 -1.40
N VAL A 28 2.36 30.72 -1.97
CA VAL A 28 1.79 31.37 -3.14
C VAL A 28 2.82 31.45 -4.26
N VAL A 29 2.42 31.02 -5.46
CA VAL A 29 3.28 31.06 -6.66
C VAL A 29 3.18 32.43 -7.32
N MET A 30 4.33 33.07 -7.52
CA MET A 30 4.44 34.37 -8.16
C MET A 30 4.84 34.22 -9.63
N SER A 31 4.08 34.83 -10.54
CA SER A 31 4.47 35.04 -11.92
C SER A 31 4.81 36.52 -12.13
N GLY A 32 6.10 36.83 -11.99
CA GLY A 32 6.61 38.21 -11.98
C GLY A 32 6.06 39.03 -10.81
N LYS A 33 5.25 40.07 -11.10
CA LYS A 33 4.64 40.95 -10.08
C LYS A 33 3.23 40.53 -9.65
N LYS A 34 2.66 39.48 -10.27
CA LYS A 34 1.30 38.99 -10.02
C LYS A 34 1.33 37.57 -9.45
N ILE A 35 0.29 37.22 -8.71
CA ILE A 35 0.07 35.88 -8.19
C ILE A 35 -0.51 35.04 -9.31
N ASP A 36 0.11 33.89 -9.56
CA ASP A 36 -0.46 32.86 -10.40
C ASP A 36 -1.41 32.02 -9.56
N VAL A 37 -2.70 32.32 -9.69
CA VAL A 37 -3.76 31.67 -8.91
C VAL A 37 -3.86 30.20 -9.28
N GLU A 38 -3.68 29.85 -10.56
CA GLU A 38 -3.77 28.46 -11.00
C GLU A 38 -2.57 27.66 -10.49
N ALA A 39 -1.35 28.20 -10.57
CA ALA A 39 -0.18 27.50 -10.03
C ALA A 39 -0.21 27.42 -8.49
N THR A 40 -0.75 28.44 -7.82
CA THR A 40 -0.93 28.44 -6.36
C THR A 40 -2.00 27.44 -5.93
N GLU A 41 -3.10 27.35 -6.67
CA GLU A 41 -4.16 26.39 -6.42
C GLU A 41 -3.75 24.97 -6.80
N GLN A 42 -2.96 24.75 -7.84
CA GLN A 42 -2.37 23.44 -8.13
C GLN A 42 -1.43 22.97 -7.03
N ARG A 43 -0.67 23.89 -6.41
CA ARG A 43 0.23 23.58 -5.30
C ARG A 43 -0.51 23.33 -3.98
N ASN A 44 -1.59 24.07 -3.74
CA ASN A 44 -2.38 24.00 -2.51
C ASN A 44 -3.60 23.07 -2.63
N SER A 45 -3.89 22.57 -3.83
CA SER A 45 -4.78 21.43 -4.01
C SER A 45 -4.06 20.21 -3.47
N PRO A 46 -4.77 19.27 -2.81
CA PRO A 46 -4.28 17.91 -2.71
C PRO A 46 -3.84 17.46 -4.11
N PRO A 47 -2.73 16.71 -4.25
CA PRO A 47 -2.23 16.31 -5.57
C PRO A 47 -3.41 15.79 -6.38
N ALA A 48 -3.63 16.42 -7.54
CA ALA A 48 -4.70 16.03 -8.43
C ALA A 48 -4.63 14.51 -8.61
N GLN A 49 -5.70 13.82 -8.22
CA GLN A 49 -5.89 12.39 -8.47
C GLN A 49 -5.69 12.16 -9.97
N GLY A 50 -4.52 11.65 -10.33
CA GLY A 50 -4.08 11.65 -11.73
C GLY A 50 -2.60 11.37 -11.91
N LYS A 51 -2.08 10.37 -11.16
CA LYS A 51 -0.95 9.47 -11.48
C LYS A 51 -0.52 8.77 -10.20
N ASP A 52 -0.99 7.54 -10.05
CA ASP A 52 -0.38 6.38 -9.40
C ASP A 52 0.74 6.67 -8.38
N THR A 53 0.40 7.38 -7.29
CA THR A 53 1.30 7.47 -6.13
C THR A 53 1.54 6.09 -5.49
N VAL A 54 0.62 5.13 -5.69
CA VAL A 54 0.78 3.74 -5.26
C VAL A 54 1.87 3.02 -6.08
N SER A 55 2.01 3.35 -7.37
CA SER A 55 3.02 2.73 -8.24
C SER A 55 4.46 3.16 -7.90
N GLU A 56 4.67 4.37 -7.38
CA GLU A 56 5.99 4.81 -6.90
C GLU A 56 6.38 4.16 -5.57
N MET A 57 5.41 3.81 -4.72
CA MET A 57 5.65 3.18 -3.41
C MET A 57 5.99 1.69 -3.53
N TRP A 58 5.43 1.00 -4.53
CA TRP A 58 5.62 -0.43 -4.77
C TRP A 58 5.88 -0.72 -6.27
N PRO A 59 7.09 -0.44 -6.78
CA PRO A 59 7.42 -0.56 -8.20
C PRO A 59 7.32 -2.00 -8.74
N GLU A 60 7.34 -3.01 -7.86
CA GLU A 60 7.16 -4.41 -8.19
C GLU A 60 5.70 -4.79 -8.50
N ARG A 61 4.74 -3.96 -8.11
CA ARG A 61 3.32 -4.17 -8.41
C ARG A 61 3.04 -3.68 -9.82
N THR A 62 2.84 -4.62 -10.73
CA THR A 62 2.67 -4.37 -12.18
C THR A 62 1.48 -5.11 -12.78
N LEU A 63 0.83 -5.97 -12.00
CA LEU A 63 -0.32 -6.75 -12.44
C LEU A 63 -1.60 -5.96 -12.12
N GLU A 64 -2.21 -5.37 -13.13
CA GLU A 64 -3.52 -4.73 -12.98
C GLU A 64 -4.62 -5.79 -12.99
N MET A 65 -5.30 -5.97 -11.86
CA MET A 65 -6.47 -6.83 -11.77
C MET A 65 -7.35 -6.43 -10.60
N THR A 66 -8.62 -6.84 -10.64
CA THR A 66 -9.54 -6.62 -9.52
C THR A 66 -9.19 -7.49 -8.32
N TRP A 67 -9.61 -7.09 -7.12
CA TRP A 67 -9.47 -7.92 -5.91
C TRP A 67 -10.05 -9.33 -6.10
N GLY A 68 -11.20 -9.44 -6.77
CA GLY A 68 -11.83 -10.73 -7.09
C GLY A 68 -11.02 -11.58 -8.07
N GLU A 69 -10.37 -10.97 -9.07
CA GLU A 69 -9.47 -11.66 -10.00
C GLU A 69 -8.18 -12.09 -9.31
N PHE A 70 -7.59 -11.24 -8.48
CA PHE A 70 -6.39 -11.56 -7.71
C PHE A 70 -6.64 -12.76 -6.78
N TRP A 71 -7.75 -12.76 -6.04
CA TRP A 71 -8.11 -13.90 -5.19
C TRP A 71 -8.34 -15.19 -5.99
N LYS A 72 -8.96 -15.11 -7.17
CA LYS A 72 -9.08 -16.28 -8.07
C LYS A 72 -7.72 -16.77 -8.54
N ALA A 73 -6.80 -15.86 -8.87
CA ALA A 73 -5.45 -16.18 -9.30
C ALA A 73 -4.61 -16.83 -8.19
N VAL A 74 -4.71 -16.34 -6.94
CA VAL A 74 -4.08 -16.96 -5.76
C VAL A 74 -4.56 -18.41 -5.62
N LYS A 75 -5.88 -18.64 -5.60
CA LYS A 75 -6.45 -19.99 -5.49
C LYS A 75 -6.05 -20.88 -6.66
N ALA A 76 -5.93 -20.34 -7.87
CA ALA A 76 -5.48 -21.10 -9.03
C ALA A 76 -4.03 -21.60 -8.90
N ARG A 77 -3.23 -21.02 -7.99
CA ARG A 77 -1.84 -21.41 -7.69
C ARG A 77 -1.71 -22.29 -6.45
N ASP A 78 -2.77 -22.48 -5.67
CA ASP A 78 -2.77 -23.34 -4.50
C ASP A 78 -2.27 -24.76 -4.84
N GLY A 79 -1.31 -25.25 -4.05
CA GLY A 79 -0.68 -26.56 -4.22
C GLY A 79 0.28 -26.67 -5.41
N LYS A 80 0.46 -25.61 -6.20
CA LYS A 80 1.40 -25.58 -7.35
C LYS A 80 2.71 -24.89 -7.03
N ILE A 81 2.76 -24.13 -5.94
CA ILE A 81 3.97 -23.42 -5.55
C ILE A 81 4.77 -24.28 -4.56
N PRO A 82 6.06 -24.55 -4.83
CA PRO A 82 6.89 -25.32 -3.93
C PRO A 82 6.90 -24.72 -2.53
N ALA A 83 6.84 -25.60 -1.52
CA ALA A 83 6.97 -25.17 -0.14
C ALA A 83 8.37 -24.57 0.10
N PRO A 84 8.50 -23.48 0.88
CA PRO A 84 9.81 -22.93 1.23
C PRO A 84 10.64 -23.98 1.98
N VAL A 85 11.95 -24.04 1.70
CA VAL A 85 12.85 -25.08 2.23
C VAL A 85 13.70 -24.55 3.36
N THR A 86 14.18 -23.31 3.23
CA THR A 86 15.02 -22.65 4.23
C THR A 86 14.23 -21.64 5.06
N ASP A 87 14.76 -21.27 6.23
CA ASP A 87 14.17 -20.21 7.06
C ASP A 87 14.10 -18.88 6.32
N ASP A 88 15.09 -18.57 5.48
CA ASP A 88 15.09 -17.35 4.66
C ASP A 88 13.99 -17.39 3.58
N ASP A 89 13.77 -18.54 2.94
CA ASP A 89 12.64 -18.71 2.02
C ASP A 89 11.29 -18.52 2.74
N ILE A 90 11.18 -19.02 3.98
CA ILE A 90 9.98 -18.86 4.80
C ILE A 90 9.75 -17.39 5.11
N ARG A 91 10.78 -16.68 5.62
CA ARG A 91 10.71 -15.25 5.95
C ARG A 91 10.36 -14.41 4.74
N GLN A 92 11.05 -14.62 3.62
CA GLN A 92 10.79 -13.89 2.38
C GLN A 92 9.35 -14.08 1.91
N ARG A 93 8.79 -15.27 2.13
CA ARG A 93 7.41 -15.55 1.75
C ARG A 93 6.40 -14.82 2.62
N VAL A 94 6.63 -14.75 3.92
CA VAL A 94 5.78 -13.95 4.83
C VAL A 94 5.89 -12.47 4.47
N LEU A 95 7.10 -11.95 4.22
CA LEU A 95 7.33 -10.58 3.79
C LEU A 95 6.58 -10.25 2.49
N ASN A 96 6.69 -11.10 1.47
CA ASN A 96 5.99 -10.88 0.20
C ASN A 96 4.46 -10.95 0.37
N ALA A 97 3.94 -11.85 1.20
CA ALA A 97 2.50 -11.97 1.42
C ALA A 97 1.94 -10.76 2.19
N ALA A 98 2.60 -10.35 3.27
CA ALA A 98 2.19 -9.22 4.09
C ALA A 98 2.35 -7.90 3.31
N GLY A 99 3.50 -7.73 2.66
CA GLY A 99 3.79 -6.57 1.82
C GLY A 99 2.80 -6.41 0.68
N GLU A 100 2.22 -7.49 0.14
CA GLU A 100 1.15 -7.43 -0.87
C GLU A 100 -0.16 -6.84 -0.33
N LEU A 101 -0.44 -6.99 0.95
CA LEU A 101 -1.61 -6.37 1.60
C LEU A 101 -1.27 -5.06 2.31
N GLY A 102 0.00 -4.62 2.24
CA GLY A 102 0.47 -3.41 2.93
C GLY A 102 0.73 -3.58 4.43
N TRP A 103 0.84 -4.83 4.89
CA TRP A 103 1.07 -5.16 6.30
C TRP A 103 2.56 -5.24 6.60
N GLU A 104 2.94 -4.83 7.81
CA GLU A 104 4.31 -4.94 8.32
C GLU A 104 4.53 -6.31 8.98
N VAL A 105 5.78 -6.78 8.95
CA VAL A 105 6.18 -8.07 9.54
C VAL A 105 7.35 -7.87 10.48
N HIS A 106 7.20 -8.34 11.71
CA HIS A 106 8.29 -8.40 12.68
C HIS A 106 8.59 -9.86 13.00
N PHE A 107 9.81 -10.31 12.65
CA PHE A 107 10.32 -11.62 13.05
C PHE A 107 10.93 -11.50 14.44
N LEU A 108 10.42 -12.29 15.38
CA LEU A 108 10.81 -12.29 16.78
C LEU A 108 11.67 -13.52 17.09
N ASP A 109 12.12 -13.61 18.35
CA ASP A 109 12.86 -14.77 18.84
C ASP A 109 12.04 -16.08 18.71
N ASP A 110 12.75 -17.21 18.68
CA ASP A 110 12.18 -18.56 18.60
C ASP A 110 11.27 -18.84 17.38
N GLY A 111 11.35 -18.00 16.35
CA GLY A 111 10.56 -18.14 15.12
C GLY A 111 9.14 -17.60 15.24
N ALA A 112 8.86 -16.79 16.26
CA ALA A 112 7.60 -16.06 16.37
C ALA A 112 7.51 -14.95 15.30
N ILE A 113 6.28 -14.66 14.87
CA ILE A 113 5.98 -13.67 13.83
C ILE A 113 4.89 -12.74 14.37
N CYS A 114 5.09 -11.42 14.25
CA CYS A 114 4.04 -10.43 14.45
C CYS A 114 3.71 -9.81 13.10
N LEU A 115 2.43 -9.82 12.73
CA LEU A 115 1.90 -9.05 11.61
C LEU A 115 1.24 -7.79 12.15
N GLU A 116 1.44 -6.65 11.49
CA GLU A 116 0.88 -5.36 11.90
C GLU A 116 0.22 -4.67 10.71
N ASP A 117 -1.02 -4.22 10.91
CA ASP A 117 -1.77 -3.35 10.01
C ASP A 117 -2.15 -2.05 10.72
N ASP A 118 -3.05 -1.26 10.13
CA ASP A 118 -3.54 -0.03 10.74
C ASP A 118 -4.55 -0.26 11.88
N GLU A 119 -5.06 -1.48 12.05
CA GLU A 119 -6.03 -1.85 13.08
C GLU A 119 -5.38 -2.51 14.30
N GLY A 120 -4.23 -3.17 14.16
CA GLY A 120 -3.51 -3.78 15.27
C GLY A 120 -2.40 -4.77 14.91
N GLN A 121 -2.07 -5.58 15.92
CA GLN A 121 -0.94 -6.52 15.89
C GLN A 121 -1.42 -7.96 16.12
N HIS A 122 -0.91 -8.89 15.33
CA HIS A 122 -1.27 -10.30 15.34
C HIS A 122 -0.05 -11.19 15.55
N TYR A 123 -0.01 -11.87 16.69
CA TYR A 123 1.12 -12.68 17.13
C TYR A 123 0.93 -14.17 16.83
N PHE A 124 1.96 -14.77 16.22
CA PHE A 124 2.07 -16.20 15.91
C PHE A 124 3.32 -16.76 16.58
N GLU A 125 3.16 -17.39 17.75
CA GLU A 125 4.27 -17.81 18.61
C GLU A 125 4.19 -19.28 19.07
N GLN A 126 3.14 -20.00 18.68
CA GLN A 126 2.84 -21.35 19.22
C GLN A 126 3.64 -22.48 18.55
N TYR A 127 4.26 -22.22 17.40
CA TYR A 127 4.95 -23.24 16.60
C TYR A 127 6.38 -22.79 16.25
N ASN A 128 7.10 -23.64 15.52
CA ASN A 128 8.35 -23.21 14.88
C ASN A 128 8.06 -22.18 13.75
N LEU A 129 9.11 -21.55 13.23
CA LEU A 129 9.01 -20.55 12.17
C LEU A 129 8.11 -20.98 11.00
N ARG A 130 8.22 -22.24 10.55
CA ARG A 130 7.39 -22.78 9.47
C ARG A 130 5.90 -22.81 9.83
N GLY A 131 5.57 -23.29 11.02
CA GLY A 131 4.18 -23.36 11.50
C GLY A 131 3.58 -21.97 11.71
N ASN A 132 4.36 -21.05 12.31
CA ASN A 132 3.93 -19.67 12.51
C ASN A 132 3.74 -18.93 11.17
N ALA A 133 4.67 -19.11 10.22
CA ALA A 133 4.56 -18.55 8.88
C ALA A 133 3.34 -19.07 8.12
N TRP A 134 3.03 -20.36 8.26
CA TRP A 134 1.83 -20.93 7.66
C TRP A 134 0.55 -20.30 8.23
N LEU A 135 0.47 -20.10 9.56
CA LEU A 135 -0.67 -19.43 10.19
C LEU A 135 -0.76 -17.95 9.80
N ALA A 136 0.37 -17.23 9.76
CA ALA A 136 0.44 -15.83 9.35
C ALA A 136 -0.05 -15.65 7.90
N ILE A 137 0.44 -16.45 6.95
CA ILE A 137 -0.02 -16.39 5.54
C ILE A 137 -1.50 -16.80 5.44
N ARG A 138 -1.96 -17.77 6.25
CA ARG A 138 -3.37 -18.14 6.28
C ARG A 138 -4.26 -17.00 6.77
N MET A 139 -3.81 -16.21 7.74
CA MET A 139 -4.51 -15.01 8.18
C MET A 139 -4.60 -13.98 7.05
N LEU A 140 -3.48 -13.67 6.39
CA LEU A 140 -3.45 -12.74 5.24
C LEU A 140 -4.36 -13.22 4.10
N ARG A 141 -4.43 -14.54 3.84
CA ARG A 141 -5.39 -15.13 2.89
C ARG A 141 -6.84 -14.93 3.31
N CYS A 142 -7.15 -15.03 4.61
CA CYS A 142 -8.50 -14.75 5.10
C CYS A 142 -8.88 -13.29 4.86
N GLU A 143 -7.96 -12.37 5.11
CA GLU A 143 -8.17 -10.94 4.86
C GLU A 143 -8.40 -10.66 3.37
N LEU A 144 -7.51 -11.17 2.51
CA LEU A 144 -7.69 -11.08 1.06
C LEU A 144 -9.04 -11.65 0.61
N CYS A 145 -9.45 -12.80 1.15
CA CYS A 145 -10.74 -13.41 0.82
C CYS A 145 -11.92 -12.54 1.27
N TYR A 146 -11.81 -11.88 2.42
CA TYR A 146 -12.84 -10.99 2.96
C TYR A 146 -12.97 -9.75 2.05
N VAL A 147 -11.87 -9.03 1.80
CA VAL A 147 -11.86 -7.84 0.95
C VAL A 147 -12.32 -8.17 -0.47
N ALA A 148 -11.79 -9.24 -1.07
CA ALA A 148 -12.22 -9.67 -2.41
C ALA A 148 -13.68 -10.13 -2.50
N SER A 149 -14.35 -10.39 -1.37
CA SER A 149 -15.79 -10.67 -1.32
C SER A 149 -16.63 -9.41 -1.16
N ASP A 150 -16.10 -8.38 -0.47
CA ASP A 150 -16.81 -7.11 -0.22
C ASP A 150 -16.68 -6.15 -1.42
N CYS A 151 -15.50 -6.06 -2.04
CA CYS A 151 -15.22 -5.23 -3.21
C CYS A 151 -14.60 -6.01 -4.39
N PRO A 152 -15.29 -7.05 -4.93
CA PRO A 152 -14.71 -7.95 -5.94
C PRO A 152 -14.28 -7.27 -7.24
N ASP A 153 -14.90 -6.15 -7.61
CA ASP A 153 -14.68 -5.43 -8.87
C ASP A 153 -13.74 -4.22 -8.71
N GLU A 154 -13.27 -3.91 -7.50
CA GLU A 154 -12.33 -2.82 -7.25
C GLU A 154 -10.96 -3.16 -7.85
N GLN A 155 -10.40 -2.22 -8.61
CA GLN A 155 -9.09 -2.39 -9.25
C GLN A 155 -7.96 -2.04 -8.29
N ASP A 156 -6.91 -2.84 -8.34
CA ASP A 156 -5.64 -2.53 -7.69
C ASP A 156 -4.48 -3.06 -8.57
N THR A 157 -3.26 -2.70 -8.18
CA THR A 157 -2.03 -3.19 -8.81
C THR A 157 -1.34 -4.17 -7.87
N TRP A 158 -0.98 -5.33 -8.40
CA TRP A 158 -0.46 -6.46 -7.62
C TRP A 158 0.93 -6.89 -8.09
N SER A 159 1.67 -7.60 -7.25
CA SER A 159 2.95 -8.20 -7.60
C SER A 159 2.84 -9.71 -7.85
N GLU A 160 3.66 -10.20 -8.77
CA GLU A 160 3.81 -11.65 -9.01
C GLU A 160 4.40 -12.36 -7.77
N ALA A 161 5.19 -11.66 -6.96
CA ALA A 161 5.78 -12.17 -5.74
C ALA A 161 4.72 -12.40 -4.64
N GLY A 162 3.84 -11.43 -4.41
CA GLY A 162 2.73 -11.52 -3.46
C GLY A 162 1.69 -12.56 -3.89
N LEU A 163 1.36 -12.60 -5.19
CA LEU A 163 0.48 -13.61 -5.77
C LEU A 163 0.99 -15.04 -5.48
N ASN A 164 2.29 -15.27 -5.65
CA ASN A 164 2.92 -16.55 -5.32
C ASN A 164 3.03 -16.78 -3.80
N ALA A 165 3.26 -15.73 -3.02
CA ALA A 165 3.44 -15.82 -1.58
C ALA A 165 2.15 -16.19 -0.84
N LEU A 166 1.02 -15.68 -1.32
CA LEU A 166 -0.31 -15.91 -0.76
C LEU A 166 -0.91 -17.26 -1.17
N ALA A 167 -0.34 -17.99 -2.14
CA ALA A 167 -0.81 -19.32 -2.54
C ALA A 167 -0.44 -20.40 -1.50
N GLU A 168 -1.33 -21.38 -1.31
CA GLU A 168 -1.04 -22.55 -0.47
C GLU A 168 0.14 -23.34 -1.04
N TRP A 169 1.04 -23.73 -0.15
CA TRP A 169 2.23 -24.49 -0.51
C TRP A 169 1.85 -25.89 -0.99
N GLU A 170 2.66 -26.44 -1.89
CA GLU A 170 2.64 -27.87 -2.16
C GLU A 170 2.84 -28.64 -0.85
N LYS A 171 1.98 -29.64 -0.60
CA LYS A 171 2.16 -30.52 0.56
C LYS A 171 3.43 -31.33 0.33
N SER A 172 4.51 -31.00 1.03
CA SER A 172 5.67 -31.86 1.14
C SER A 172 5.19 -33.21 1.68
N GLY A 173 5.33 -34.29 0.91
CA GLY A 173 4.73 -35.61 1.14
C GLY A 173 5.26 -36.40 2.34
N HIS A 174 5.48 -35.75 3.48
CA HIS A 174 5.86 -36.38 4.74
C HIS A 174 4.82 -36.02 5.81
N GLN A 175 3.81 -36.88 5.87
CA GLN A 175 2.91 -37.07 7.01
C GLN A 175 3.47 -38.20 7.87
#